data_AF-A0A9D3XNG7-F1
#
_entry.id   AF-A0A9D3XNG7-F1
#
_cell.length_a   1.000
_cell.length_b   1.000
_cell.length_c   1.000
_cell.angle_alpha   90.00
_cell.angle_beta   90.00
_cell.angle_gamma   90.00
#
_symmetry.space_group_name_H-M   'P 1'
#
loop_
_entity.id
_entity.type
_entity.pdbx_description
1 polymer ?
#
loop_
_entity_poly.entity_id
_entity_poly.type
_entity_poly.pdbx_seq_one_letter_code
_entity_poly.pdbx_strand_id
1 'polypeptide(L)'
;LGSAPAISVEGHQDGGIRVVCRSAGWYPQPEALWRDPQGQVLPSASEKISPEANGLFQAEIAIVLTEESNQKVSCCVRNPRLNQERESEISIAELFFPRVNPWMVALSVILALLAVLILLACYYC
;
A
#
# COMPACT_ATOMS: atom_id res chain seq x y z
N LEU A 1 -20.32 -3.96 16.72
CA LEU A 1 -20.43 -4.98 15.64
C LEU A 1 -19.30 -4.73 14.65
N GLY A 2 -18.84 -5.75 13.93
CA GLY A 2 -17.59 -5.69 13.15
C GLY A 2 -16.37 -6.19 13.93
N SER A 3 -15.51 -6.97 13.28
CA SER A 3 -14.24 -7.44 13.81
C SER A 3 -13.21 -6.30 13.87
N ALA A 4 -12.18 -6.46 14.71
CA ALA A 4 -11.00 -5.58 14.60
C ALA A 4 -10.41 -5.71 13.17
N PRO A 5 -10.03 -4.60 12.51
CA PRO A 5 -9.44 -4.67 11.19
C PRO A 5 -8.07 -5.36 11.24
N ALA A 6 -7.88 -6.38 10.43
CA ALA A 6 -6.60 -7.07 10.30
C ALA A 6 -5.79 -6.42 9.17
N ILE A 7 -4.59 -5.94 9.48
CA ILE A 7 -3.67 -5.36 8.51
C ILE A 7 -2.64 -6.40 8.09
N SER A 8 -2.38 -6.49 6.79
CA SER A 8 -1.40 -7.36 6.16
C SER A 8 -0.59 -6.61 5.13
N VAL A 9 0.71 -6.90 5.04
CA VAL A 9 1.60 -6.37 3.99
C VAL A 9 1.65 -7.40 2.87
N GLU A 10 1.28 -7.00 1.64
CA GLU A 10 1.20 -7.92 0.50
C GLU A 10 2.42 -7.84 -0.43
N GLY A 11 3.24 -6.78 -0.33
CA GLY A 11 4.50 -6.67 -1.06
C GLY A 11 4.74 -5.28 -1.66
N HIS A 12 5.65 -5.20 -2.63
CA HIS A 12 5.98 -3.95 -3.32
C HIS A 12 5.04 -3.69 -4.51
N GLN A 13 4.53 -2.46 -4.62
CA GLN A 13 3.66 -2.01 -5.71
C GLN A 13 3.92 -0.52 -5.98
N ASP A 14 3.98 -0.11 -7.25
CA ASP A 14 4.07 1.31 -7.68
C ASP A 14 5.16 2.13 -6.97
N GLY A 15 6.33 1.52 -6.72
CA GLY A 15 7.45 2.18 -6.02
C GLY A 15 7.29 2.29 -4.50
N GLY A 16 6.21 1.73 -3.95
CA GLY A 16 5.92 1.66 -2.53
C GLY A 16 5.64 0.25 -2.03
N ILE A 17 4.98 0.16 -0.88
CA ILE A 17 4.58 -1.07 -0.22
C ILE A 17 3.06 -1.12 -0.15
N ARG A 18 2.47 -2.17 -0.70
CA ARG A 18 1.05 -2.46 -0.66
C ARG A 18 0.66 -3.02 0.70
N VAL A 19 -0.23 -2.30 1.37
CA VAL A 19 -0.83 -2.68 2.65
C VAL A 19 -2.32 -2.89 2.45
N VAL A 20 -2.84 -3.99 2.99
CA VAL A 20 -4.26 -4.36 2.90
C VAL A 20 -4.84 -4.51 4.29
N CYS A 21 -6.02 -3.93 4.48
CA CYS A 21 -6.82 -4.03 5.68
C CYS A 21 -8.10 -4.82 5.39
N ARG A 22 -8.44 -5.78 6.24
CA ARG A 22 -9.65 -6.60 6.14
C ARG A 22 -10.44 -6.59 7.45
N SER A 23 -11.75 -6.42 7.37
CA SER A 23 -12.63 -6.49 8.54
C SER A 23 -13.99 -7.08 8.14
N ALA A 24 -14.58 -7.92 8.99
CA ALA A 24 -15.79 -8.68 8.68
C ALA A 24 -16.87 -8.52 9.76
N GLY A 25 -18.07 -9.03 9.50
CA GLY A 25 -19.17 -9.04 10.46
C GLY A 25 -19.83 -7.68 10.68
N TRP A 26 -19.85 -6.82 9.65
CA TRP A 26 -20.49 -5.50 9.71
C TRP A 26 -21.95 -5.55 9.27
N TYR A 27 -22.81 -4.79 9.95
CA TYR A 27 -24.18 -4.55 9.48
C TYR A 27 -24.69 -3.18 9.97
N PRO A 28 -25.27 -2.34 9.09
CA PRO A 28 -25.38 -2.52 7.64
C PRO A 28 -24.01 -2.41 6.95
N GLN A 29 -23.98 -2.20 5.63
CA GLN A 29 -22.75 -1.96 4.89
C GLN A 29 -21.87 -0.90 5.59
N PRO A 30 -20.60 -1.21 5.92
CA PRO A 30 -19.70 -0.29 6.62
C PRO A 30 -19.06 0.72 5.67
N GLU A 31 -18.43 1.75 6.24
CA GLU A 31 -17.46 2.63 5.59
C GLU A 31 -16.05 2.20 6.01
N ALA A 32 -15.09 2.15 5.09
CA ALA A 32 -13.71 1.78 5.39
C ALA A 32 -12.74 2.80 4.77
N LEU A 33 -11.80 3.31 5.57
CA LEU A 33 -10.87 4.32 5.13
C LEU A 33 -9.51 4.18 5.83
N TRP A 34 -8.49 4.78 5.22
CA TRP A 34 -7.18 4.96 5.83
C TRP A 34 -7.07 6.34 6.45
N ARG A 35 -6.38 6.45 7.59
CA ARG A 35 -6.01 7.73 8.21
C ARG A 35 -4.52 7.84 8.45
N ASP A 36 -4.02 9.05 8.31
CA ASP A 36 -2.68 9.42 8.78
C ASP A 36 -2.66 9.61 10.32
N PRO A 37 -1.48 9.82 10.94
CA PRO A 37 -1.38 10.03 12.39
C PRO A 37 -2.08 11.31 12.89
N GLN A 38 -2.41 12.25 12.00
CA GLN A 38 -3.16 13.47 12.29
C GLN A 38 -4.67 13.25 12.15
N GLY A 39 -5.11 12.06 11.75
CA GLY A 39 -6.51 11.69 11.54
C GLY A 39 -7.07 12.11 10.18
N GLN A 40 -6.23 12.61 9.25
CA GLN A 40 -6.68 12.96 7.91
C GLN A 40 -6.91 11.71 7.08
N VAL A 41 -7.97 11.73 6.26
CA VAL A 41 -8.32 10.61 5.40
C VAL A 41 -7.33 10.52 4.25
N LEU A 42 -6.76 9.34 4.06
CA LEU A 42 -5.84 9.03 2.98
C LEU A 42 -6.59 8.33 1.82
N PRO A 43 -6.18 8.56 0.57
CA PRO A 43 -6.76 7.87 -0.57
C PRO A 43 -6.41 6.38 -0.56
N SER A 44 -7.42 5.53 -0.74
CA SER A 44 -7.24 4.09 -0.92
C SER A 44 -6.80 3.76 -2.35
N ALA A 45 -5.86 2.83 -2.49
CA ALA A 45 -5.47 2.25 -3.78
C ALA A 45 -6.56 1.31 -4.35
N SER A 46 -7.29 0.63 -3.47
CA SER A 46 -8.48 -0.16 -3.83
C SER A 46 -9.41 -0.31 -2.65
N GLU A 47 -10.70 -0.42 -2.91
CA GLU A 47 -11.73 -0.69 -1.90
C GLU A 47 -12.71 -1.74 -2.44
N LYS A 48 -13.05 -2.70 -1.59
CA LYS A 48 -14.04 -3.73 -1.87
C LYS A 48 -14.86 -3.97 -0.61
N ILE A 49 -16.15 -3.72 -0.70
CA ILE A 49 -17.12 -4.11 0.33
C ILE A 49 -18.04 -5.16 -0.27
N SER A 50 -18.10 -6.33 0.35
CA SER A 50 -18.88 -7.47 -0.16
C SER A 50 -19.78 -8.07 0.91
N PRO A 51 -21.01 -8.49 0.56
CA PRO A 51 -21.88 -9.22 1.48
C PRO A 51 -21.33 -10.63 1.75
N GLU A 52 -21.55 -11.10 2.96
CA GLU A 52 -21.25 -12.45 3.44
C GLU A 52 -22.52 -13.31 3.47
N ALA A 53 -22.36 -14.64 3.55
CA ALA A 53 -23.49 -15.59 3.52
C ALA A 53 -24.50 -15.42 4.68
N ASN A 54 -24.06 -14.81 5.79
CA ASN A 54 -24.86 -14.53 6.97
C ASN A 54 -25.61 -13.17 6.90
N GLY A 55 -25.55 -12.47 5.77
CA GLY A 55 -26.17 -11.15 5.59
C GLY A 55 -25.38 -9.99 6.20
N LEU A 56 -24.18 -10.25 6.73
CA LEU A 56 -23.23 -9.23 7.16
C LEU A 56 -22.33 -8.81 5.99
N PHE A 57 -21.44 -7.85 6.22
CA PHE A 57 -20.52 -7.32 5.23
C PHE A 57 -19.07 -7.49 5.66
N GLN A 58 -18.23 -7.77 4.67
CA GLN A 58 -16.78 -7.72 4.77
C GLN A 58 -16.27 -6.51 3.99
N ALA A 59 -15.38 -5.74 4.63
CA ALA A 59 -14.64 -4.64 4.03
C ALA A 59 -13.18 -5.05 3.81
N GLU A 60 -12.66 -4.70 2.64
CA GLU A 60 -11.26 -4.83 2.27
C GLU A 60 -10.81 -3.53 1.60
N ILE A 61 -9.82 -2.85 2.17
CA ILE A 61 -9.23 -1.64 1.58
C ILE A 61 -7.72 -1.79 1.52
N ALA A 62 -7.11 -1.19 0.49
CA ALA A 62 -5.67 -1.21 0.29
C ALA A 62 -5.12 0.20 0.13
N ILE A 63 -3.86 0.39 0.49
CA ILE A 63 -3.08 1.61 0.25
C ILE A 63 -1.66 1.22 -0.17
N VAL A 64 -1.03 2.07 -0.97
CA VAL A 64 0.40 1.97 -1.29
C VAL A 64 1.13 3.05 -0.50
N LEU A 65 1.97 2.63 0.43
CA LEU A 65 2.82 3.53 1.20
C LEU A 65 4.13 3.73 0.46
N THR A 66 4.55 4.97 0.24
CA THR A 66 5.87 5.34 -0.24
C THR A 66 6.74 5.86 0.90
N GLU A 67 8.05 5.95 0.68
CA GLU A 67 8.99 6.50 1.67
C GLU A 67 8.63 7.93 2.09
N GLU A 68 8.08 8.72 1.16
CA GLU A 68 7.65 10.10 1.41
C GLU A 68 6.28 10.19 2.11
N SER A 69 5.46 9.15 2.00
CA SER A 69 4.16 9.08 2.67
C SER A 69 4.33 8.63 4.12
N ASN A 70 3.57 9.24 5.02
CA ASN A 70 3.59 8.96 6.46
C ASN A 70 3.71 7.44 6.75
N GLN A 71 4.82 7.06 7.37
CA GLN A 71 5.21 5.66 7.67
C GLN A 71 4.22 4.92 8.57
N LYS A 72 3.29 5.65 9.17
CA LYS A 72 2.30 5.18 10.13
C LYS A 72 0.91 5.51 9.62
N VAL A 73 0.08 4.49 9.47
CA VAL A 73 -1.30 4.64 8.99
C VAL A 73 -2.24 3.77 9.80
N SER A 74 -3.47 4.25 9.95
CA SER A 74 -4.55 3.51 10.59
C SER A 74 -5.63 3.14 9.59
N CYS A 75 -6.07 1.88 9.63
CA CYS A 75 -7.28 1.45 8.94
C CYS A 75 -8.46 1.62 9.88
N CYS A 76 -9.48 2.36 9.46
CA CYS A 76 -10.68 2.62 10.24
C CYS A 76 -11.89 2.07 9.49
N VAL A 77 -12.66 1.20 10.14
CA VAL A 77 -13.91 0.66 9.61
C VAL A 77 -15.05 1.09 10.54
N ARG A 78 -16.05 1.75 9.97
CA ARG A 78 -17.11 2.42 10.71
C ARG A 78 -18.48 1.92 10.27
N ASN A 79 -19.37 1.77 11.24
CA ASN A 79 -20.78 1.62 10.97
C ASN A 79 -21.41 3.01 10.75
N PRO A 80 -22.09 3.28 9.62
CA PRO A 80 -22.64 4.62 9.36
C PRO A 80 -23.92 4.90 10.18
N ARG A 81 -24.56 3.88 10.75
CA ARG A 81 -25.82 4.01 11.52
C ARG A 81 -25.57 4.03 13.01
N LEU A 82 -24.70 3.14 13.47
CA LEU A 82 -24.24 3.07 14.84
C LEU A 82 -22.91 3.81 14.85
N ASN A 83 -22.70 4.85 15.66
CA ASN A 83 -21.44 5.60 15.71
C ASN A 83 -20.28 4.78 16.34
N GLN A 84 -20.10 3.55 15.85
CA GLN A 84 -19.15 2.53 16.25
C GLN A 84 -18.11 2.44 15.15
N GLU A 85 -16.85 2.55 15.56
CA GLU A 85 -15.69 2.44 14.70
C GLU A 85 -14.73 1.42 15.30
N ARG A 86 -14.06 0.67 14.42
CA ARG A 86 -12.96 -0.21 14.78
C ARG A 86 -11.76 0.22 13.96
N GLU A 87 -10.63 0.36 14.63
CA GLU A 87 -9.39 0.75 13.99
C GLU A 87 -8.25 -0.22 14.30
N SER A 88 -7.26 -0.23 13.42
CA SER A 88 -5.97 -0.87 13.65
C SER A 88 -4.90 -0.09 12.93
N GLU A 89 -3.69 -0.12 13.48
CA GLU A 89 -2.59 0.72 13.04
C GLU A 89 -1.39 -0.12 12.62
N ILE A 90 -0.66 0.37 11.63
CA ILE A 90 0.62 -0.20 11.21
C ILE A 90 1.64 0.91 11.05
N SER A 91 2.90 0.59 11.33
CA SER A 91 4.04 1.43 11.01
C SER A 91 5.06 0.63 10.22
N ILE A 92 5.49 1.15 9.08
CA ILE A 92 6.51 0.54 8.22
C ILE A 92 7.80 1.33 8.36
N ALA A 93 8.88 0.64 8.76
CA ALA A 93 10.19 1.26 8.86
C ALA A 93 10.73 1.63 7.47
N GLU A 94 11.45 2.76 7.40
CA GLU A 94 12.03 3.30 6.16
C GLU A 94 12.85 2.28 5.35
N LEU A 95 13.50 1.35 6.03
CA LEU A 95 14.37 0.33 5.44
C LEU A 95 13.65 -0.64 4.49
N PHE A 96 12.33 -0.74 4.56
CA PHE A 96 11.55 -1.64 3.71
C PHE A 96 11.15 -1.03 2.36
N PHE A 97 11.27 0.29 2.20
CA PHE A 97 10.91 0.96 0.95
C PHE A 97 11.98 0.72 -0.12
N PRO A 98 11.58 0.47 -1.38
CA PRO A 98 12.51 0.21 -2.46
C PRO A 98 13.23 1.52 -2.84
N ARG A 99 14.49 1.66 -2.41
CA ARG A 99 15.34 2.79 -2.84
C ARG A 99 16.04 2.47 -4.14
N VAL A 100 15.71 3.24 -5.17
CA VAL A 100 16.48 3.28 -6.42
C VAL A 100 17.42 4.48 -6.37
N ASN A 101 18.73 4.26 -6.49
CA ASN A 101 19.70 5.37 -6.56
C ASN A 101 19.83 5.83 -8.02
N PRO A 102 19.39 7.06 -8.38
CA PRO A 102 19.41 7.52 -9.77
C PRO A 102 20.81 7.51 -10.37
N TRP A 103 21.82 7.80 -9.55
CA TRP A 103 23.22 7.80 -9.98
C TRP A 103 23.70 6.39 -10.37
N MET A 104 23.28 5.36 -9.63
CA MET A 104 23.64 3.97 -9.97
C MET A 104 22.97 3.53 -11.27
N VAL A 105 21.73 3.95 -11.51
CA VAL A 105 21.02 3.68 -12.77
C VAL A 105 21.75 4.35 -13.93
N ALA A 106 22.06 5.64 -13.80
CA ALA A 106 22.79 6.39 -14.84
C ALA A 106 24.15 5.77 -15.16
N LEU A 107 24.95 5.43 -14.13
CA LEU A 107 26.24 4.76 -14.31
C LEU A 107 26.11 3.41 -15.02
N SER A 108 25.09 2.62 -14.66
CA SER A 108 24.83 1.32 -15.28
C SER A 108 24.50 1.45 -16.77
N VAL A 109 23.69 2.45 -17.15
CA VAL A 109 23.33 2.73 -18.55
C VAL A 109 24.56 3.20 -19.34
N ILE A 110 25.36 4.11 -18.78
CA ILE A 110 26.58 4.63 -19.42
C ILE A 110 27.57 3.49 -19.68
N LEU A 111 27.82 2.63 -18.68
CA LEU A 111 28.75 1.52 -18.79
C LEU A 111 28.29 0.51 -19.87
N ALA A 112 26.99 0.22 -19.94
CA ALA A 112 26.42 -0.67 -20.96
C ALA A 112 26.59 -0.09 -22.38
N LEU A 113 26.34 1.21 -22.57
CA LEU A 113 26.54 1.89 -23.85
C LEU A 113 28.01 1.87 -24.29
N LEU A 114 28.93 2.15 -23.37
CA LEU A 114 30.37 2.10 -23.65
C LEU A 114 30.81 0.68 -24.04
N ALA A 115 30.33 -0.34 -23.34
CA ALA A 115 30.64 -1.73 -23.68
C ALA A 115 30.15 -2.11 -25.09
N VAL A 116 28.94 -1.70 -25.47
CA VAL A 116 28.41 -1.93 -26.83
C VAL A 116 29.26 -1.22 -27.88
N LEU A 117 29.64 0.04 -27.64
CA LEU A 117 30.49 0.79 -28.57
C LEU A 117 31.86 0.13 -28.76
N ILE A 118 32.47 -0.37 -27.69
CA ILE A 118 33.75 -1.08 -27.74
C ILE A 118 33.61 -2.38 -28.55
N LEU A 119 32.56 -3.17 -28.30
CA LEU A 119 32.32 -4.42 -29.04
C LEU A 119 32.12 -4.17 -30.54
N LEU A 120 31.36 -3.13 -30.91
CA LEU A 120 31.19 -2.75 -32.32
C LEU A 120 32.52 -2.32 -32.93
N ALA A 121 33.28 -1.46 -32.25
CA ALA A 121 34.58 -1.04 -32.73
C ALA A 121 35.53 -2.23 -32.95
N CYS A 122 35.55 -3.22 -32.04
CA CYS A 122 36.32 -4.46 -32.20
C CYS A 122 35.80 -5.36 -33.33
N TYR A 123 34.51 -5.36 -33.62
CA TYR A 123 33.92 -6.14 -34.72
C TYR A 123 34.25 -5.55 -36.10
N TYR A 124 34.33 -4.23 -36.19
CA TYR A 124 34.63 -3.51 -37.43
C TYR A 124 36.13 -3.23 -37.64
N CYS A 125 36.99 -3.63 -36.71
CA CYS A 125 38.45 -3.49 -36.79
C CYS A 125 39.09 -4.82 -37.17
#